data_AF-A0A674H7I4-F1
#
_entry.id   AF-A0A674H7I4-F1
#
_cell.length_a   1.000
_cell.length_b   1.000
_cell.length_c   1.000
_cell.angle_alpha   90.00
_cell.angle_beta   90.00
_cell.angle_gamma   90.00
#
_symmetry.space_group_name_H-M   'P 1'
#
loop_
_entity.id
_entity.type
_entity.pdbx_description
1 polymer ?
#
loop_
_entity_poly.entity_id
_entity_poly.type
_entity_poly.pdbx_seq_one_letter_code
_entity_poly.pdbx_strand_id
1 'polypeptide(L)'
;MGKICVIHIEKHDLFIAHCYMDFNNVLNRVRNFPEEKLPGRSTCLCVPTAPGEMSNVSSYTLRMARLSAQIFGNVVRPTDSKSMKVVKLFSEQPLAKREEVYNWYPPHNTYYALMKKLRYFGLYRDEHQDFREEMRRLKKLRGKEKPKKGEGKRALKKK
;
A
#
# COMPACT_ATOMS: atom_id res chain seq x y z
N MET A 1 -45.56 -25.86 23.16
CA MET A 1 -46.33 -25.97 21.91
C MET A 1 -45.45 -25.49 20.78
N GLY A 2 -44.81 -26.41 20.08
CA GLY A 2 -43.98 -26.09 18.93
C GLY A 2 -44.83 -25.95 17.67
N LYS A 3 -44.35 -25.12 16.74
CA LYS A 3 -44.45 -25.40 15.31
C LYS A 3 -43.11 -25.03 14.67
N ILE A 4 -42.44 -26.11 14.27
CA ILE A 4 -41.37 -26.16 13.29
C ILE A 4 -42.03 -25.94 11.92
N CYS A 5 -41.53 -25.00 11.13
CA CYS A 5 -41.72 -25.01 9.69
C CYS A 5 -40.33 -25.04 9.04
N VAL A 6 -39.93 -26.25 8.70
CA VAL A 6 -38.88 -26.56 7.73
C VAL A 6 -39.39 -26.13 6.36
N ILE A 7 -38.65 -25.25 5.67
CA ILE A 7 -38.64 -25.22 4.22
C ILE A 7 -37.17 -25.31 3.83
N HIS A 8 -36.84 -26.42 3.20
CA HIS A 8 -35.51 -26.82 2.78
C HIS A 8 -35.46 -26.73 1.25
N ILE A 9 -34.35 -26.20 0.73
CA ILE A 9 -33.82 -26.40 -0.64
C ILE A 9 -34.61 -25.59 -1.71
N GLU A 10 -34.05 -24.76 -2.60
CA GLU A 10 -32.80 -24.86 -3.36
C GLU A 10 -32.44 -23.49 -4.05
N LYS A 11 -31.15 -23.21 -4.23
CA LYS A 11 -30.55 -22.33 -5.28
C LYS A 11 -31.09 -20.90 -5.46
N HIS A 12 -30.64 -19.93 -4.65
CA HIS A 12 -30.52 -18.54 -5.14
C HIS A 12 -29.35 -17.74 -4.53
N ASP A 13 -28.31 -18.41 -4.00
CA ASP A 13 -27.08 -17.74 -3.53
C ASP A 13 -26.06 -17.50 -4.67
N LEU A 14 -26.53 -16.96 -5.79
CA LEU A 14 -25.67 -16.44 -6.86
C LEU A 14 -26.08 -15.04 -7.34
N PHE A 15 -27.18 -14.47 -6.84
CA PHE A 15 -27.66 -13.19 -7.36
C PHE A 15 -27.12 -11.94 -6.64
N ILE A 16 -26.53 -12.09 -5.45
CA ILE A 16 -25.95 -10.95 -4.71
C ILE A 16 -24.46 -10.73 -5.05
N ALA A 17 -23.79 -11.73 -5.65
CA ALA A 17 -22.38 -11.60 -6.06
C ALA A 17 -22.17 -10.97 -7.45
N HIS A 18 -23.22 -10.87 -8.29
CA HIS A 18 -23.10 -10.24 -9.62
C HIS A 18 -23.36 -8.72 -9.62
N CYS A 19 -23.97 -8.16 -8.58
CA CYS A 19 -24.17 -6.71 -8.49
C CYS A 19 -22.99 -5.94 -7.88
N TYR A 20 -21.94 -6.62 -7.40
CA TYR A 20 -20.78 -5.96 -6.78
C TYR A 20 -19.52 -5.91 -7.66
N MET A 21 -19.59 -6.36 -8.91
CA MET A 21 -18.48 -6.26 -9.87
C MET A 21 -18.71 -5.26 -11.03
N ASP A 22 -19.85 -4.57 -11.08
CA ASP A 22 -20.11 -3.60 -12.16
C ASP A 22 -19.92 -2.13 -11.77
N PHE A 23 -19.84 -1.78 -10.48
CA PHE A 23 -19.60 -0.38 -10.08
C PHE A 23 -18.14 0.06 -10.31
N ASN A 24 -17.19 -0.86 -10.21
CA ASN A 24 -15.76 -0.59 -10.45
C ASN A 24 -15.41 -0.52 -11.95
N ASN A 25 -16.30 -1.00 -12.84
CA ASN A 25 -16.08 -0.91 -14.29
C ASN A 25 -16.66 0.38 -14.90
N VAL A 26 -17.69 0.98 -14.27
CA VAL A 26 -18.22 2.29 -14.67
C VAL A 26 -17.26 3.43 -14.31
N LEU A 27 -16.56 3.35 -13.17
CA LEU A 27 -15.54 4.34 -12.77
C LEU A 27 -14.23 4.28 -13.58
N ASN A 28 -13.97 3.18 -14.29
CA ASN A 28 -12.84 3.05 -15.21
C ASN A 28 -13.19 3.41 -16.66
N ARG A 29 -14.48 3.60 -16.98
CA ARG A 29 -14.94 4.05 -18.31
C ARG A 29 -15.00 5.57 -18.47
N VAL A 30 -15.08 6.33 -17.37
CA VAL A 30 -14.99 7.80 -17.40
C VAL A 30 -13.54 8.30 -17.65
N ARG A 31 -12.55 7.41 -17.59
CA ARG A 31 -11.13 7.75 -17.80
C ARG A 31 -10.60 7.56 -19.22
N ASN A 32 -11.42 7.10 -20.16
CA ASN A 32 -11.04 6.99 -21.57
C ASN A 32 -12.14 7.56 -22.46
N PHE A 33 -12.25 8.89 -22.46
CA PHE A 33 -12.96 9.61 -23.52
C PHE A 33 -12.01 9.71 -24.73
N PRO A 34 -12.37 9.19 -25.91
CA PRO A 34 -11.60 9.44 -27.12
C PRO A 34 -11.72 10.93 -27.47
N GLU A 35 -10.57 11.53 -27.76
CA GLU A 35 -10.41 12.95 -28.06
C GLU A 35 -11.01 13.26 -29.45
N GLU A 36 -12.32 13.55 -29.49
CA GLU A 36 -12.93 14.14 -30.68
C GLU A 36 -12.42 15.57 -30.86
N LYS A 37 -11.70 15.75 -31.97
CA LYS A 37 -11.03 16.97 -32.40
C LYS A 37 -12.08 18.00 -32.84
N LEU A 38 -12.58 18.80 -31.90
CA LEU A 38 -13.41 19.97 -32.22
C LEU A 38 -12.52 21.10 -32.76
N PRO A 39 -12.76 21.61 -33.98
CA PRO A 39 -12.04 22.77 -34.50
C PRO A 39 -12.55 24.04 -33.79
N GLY A 40 -11.66 24.75 -33.12
CA GLY A 40 -11.94 26.11 -32.62
C GLY A 40 -12.05 26.29 -31.12
N ARG A 41 -11.52 25.37 -30.30
CA ARG A 41 -11.33 25.65 -28.87
C ARG A 41 -10.03 26.42 -28.70
N SER A 42 -10.14 27.72 -28.38
CA SER A 42 -9.02 28.53 -27.91
C SER A 42 -8.37 27.79 -26.75
N THR A 43 -7.25 27.13 -27.01
CA THR A 43 -6.46 26.50 -25.98
C THR A 43 -5.92 27.64 -25.13
N CYS A 44 -6.51 27.79 -23.94
CA CYS A 44 -5.85 28.48 -22.83
C CYS A 44 -4.67 27.58 -22.45
N LEU A 45 -3.60 27.64 -23.24
CA LEU A 45 -2.34 26.99 -22.91
C LEU A 45 -1.82 27.71 -21.65
N CYS A 46 -2.04 27.10 -20.48
CA CYS A 46 -1.20 27.35 -19.33
C CYS A 46 0.18 26.77 -19.63
N VAL A 47 0.97 27.48 -20.45
CA VAL A 47 2.39 27.19 -20.61
C VAL A 47 3.07 27.55 -19.29
N PRO A 48 3.90 26.67 -18.69
CA PRO A 48 4.80 27.08 -17.64
C PRO A 48 5.86 28.01 -18.27
N THR A 49 5.61 29.31 -18.25
CA THR A 49 6.56 30.30 -18.76
C THR A 49 7.82 30.28 -17.89
N ALA A 50 8.94 29.91 -18.50
CA ALA A 50 10.27 29.97 -17.90
C ALA A 50 10.62 31.42 -17.46
N PRO A 51 11.43 31.61 -16.40
CA PRO A 51 11.86 32.92 -15.94
C PRO A 51 12.93 33.50 -16.88
N GLY A 52 12.55 33.96 -18.07
CA GLY A 52 13.50 34.47 -19.06
C GLY A 52 12.91 35.38 -20.15
N GLU A 53 11.59 35.44 -20.32
CA GLU A 53 10.94 36.30 -21.33
C GLU A 53 9.84 37.14 -20.68
N MET A 54 10.22 38.22 -19.98
CA MET A 54 9.28 39.13 -19.31
C MET A 54 9.36 40.57 -19.83
N SER A 55 9.52 40.78 -21.14
CA SER A 55 9.50 42.14 -21.71
C SER A 55 8.19 42.51 -22.40
N ASN A 56 7.14 41.67 -22.37
CA ASN A 56 5.87 42.00 -23.03
C ASN A 56 4.59 41.46 -22.36
N VAL A 57 4.52 41.44 -21.02
CA VAL A 57 3.30 41.12 -20.27
C VAL A 57 2.69 42.38 -19.65
N SER A 58 1.41 42.64 -19.94
CA SER A 58 0.66 43.78 -19.41
C SER A 58 0.57 43.73 -17.87
N SER A 59 0.63 44.89 -17.21
CA SER A 59 0.48 44.97 -15.75
C SER A 59 -0.82 44.34 -15.25
N TYR A 60 -1.88 44.35 -16.06
CA TYR A 60 -3.16 43.73 -15.75
C TYR A 60 -3.06 42.20 -15.69
N THR A 61 -2.35 41.56 -16.64
CA THR A 61 -2.23 40.10 -16.67
C THR A 61 -1.43 39.59 -15.47
N LEU A 62 -0.40 40.33 -15.04
CA LEU A 62 0.34 40.02 -13.81
C LEU A 62 -0.54 40.12 -12.56
N ARG A 63 -1.45 41.11 -12.48
CA ARG A 63 -2.42 41.22 -11.37
C ARG A 63 -3.41 40.05 -11.39
N MET A 64 -3.91 39.67 -12.56
CA MET A 64 -4.81 38.52 -12.71
C MET A 64 -4.13 37.20 -12.34
N ALA A 65 -2.86 36.99 -12.73
CA ALA A 65 -2.09 35.80 -12.38
C ALA A 65 -1.79 35.70 -10.87
N ARG A 66 -1.52 36.82 -10.20
CA ARG A 66 -1.36 36.84 -8.73
C ARG A 66 -2.67 36.56 -8.02
N LEU A 67 -3.76 37.17 -8.50
CA LEU A 67 -5.09 36.97 -7.94
C LEU A 67 -5.53 35.51 -8.04
N SER A 68 -5.34 34.88 -9.21
CA SER A 68 -5.68 33.46 -9.37
C SER A 68 -4.81 32.57 -8.47
N ALA A 69 -3.51 32.83 -8.36
CA ALA A 69 -2.65 32.10 -7.44
C ALA A 69 -3.11 32.23 -5.98
N GLN A 70 -3.57 33.41 -5.56
CA GLN A 70 -4.08 33.64 -4.21
C GLN A 70 -5.42 32.93 -3.95
N ILE A 71 -6.34 32.97 -4.93
CA ILE A 71 -7.65 32.30 -4.82
C ILE A 71 -7.47 30.78 -4.71
N PHE A 72 -6.57 30.20 -5.50
CA PHE A 72 -6.34 28.75 -5.53
C PHE A 72 -5.28 28.27 -4.53
N GLY A 73 -4.73 29.15 -3.69
CA GLY A 73 -3.73 28.79 -2.68
C GLY A 73 -2.37 28.36 -3.24
N ASN A 74 -2.06 28.73 -4.48
CA ASN A 74 -0.76 28.52 -5.11
C ASN A 74 0.27 29.58 -4.64
N VAL A 75 1.53 29.42 -5.05
CA VAL A 75 2.61 30.35 -4.69
C VAL A 75 2.40 31.71 -5.36
N VAL A 76 2.09 32.74 -4.57
CA VAL A 76 1.82 34.11 -5.07
C VAL A 76 3.09 34.89 -5.39
N ARG A 77 4.17 34.67 -4.60
CA ARG A 77 5.44 35.37 -4.78
C ARG A 77 6.22 34.72 -5.91
N PRO A 78 6.81 35.50 -6.85
CA PRO A 78 7.72 34.93 -7.83
C PRO A 78 8.87 34.26 -7.07
N THR A 79 9.03 32.96 -7.30
CA THR A 79 9.90 32.11 -6.51
C THR A 79 10.84 31.38 -7.46
N ASP A 80 12.10 31.28 -7.09
CA ASP A 80 13.11 30.61 -7.90
C ASP A 80 12.78 29.13 -8.12
N SER A 81 13.24 28.57 -9.24
CA SER A 81 13.05 27.16 -9.58
C SER A 81 13.54 26.19 -8.50
N LYS A 82 14.62 26.54 -7.79
CA LYS A 82 15.16 25.77 -6.65
C LYS A 82 14.20 25.76 -5.46
N SER A 83 13.59 26.91 -5.16
CA SER A 83 12.67 27.08 -4.02
C SER A 83 11.32 26.40 -4.26
N MET A 84 10.89 26.27 -5.52
CA MET A 84 9.71 25.47 -5.90
C MET A 84 9.85 23.97 -5.58
N LYS A 85 11.07 23.45 -5.35
CA LYS A 85 11.29 22.07 -4.89
C LYS A 85 10.63 21.80 -3.54
N VAL A 86 10.66 22.78 -2.63
CA VAL A 86 10.09 22.63 -1.28
C VAL A 86 8.58 22.45 -1.37
N VAL A 87 7.92 23.23 -2.22
CA VAL A 87 6.48 23.10 -2.48
C VAL A 87 6.14 21.69 -2.97
N LYS A 88 6.95 21.14 -3.91
CA LYS A 88 6.77 19.77 -4.42
C LYS A 88 6.97 18.69 -3.35
N LEU A 89 7.99 18.86 -2.50
CA LEU A 89 8.29 17.91 -1.43
C LEU A 89 7.16 17.81 -0.40
N PHE A 90 6.42 18.91 -0.16
CA PHE A 90 5.29 18.92 0.77
C PHE A 90 3.95 18.62 0.09
N SER A 91 3.83 18.86 -1.22
CA SER A 91 2.63 18.46 -1.97
C SER A 91 2.57 16.95 -2.18
N GLU A 92 3.73 16.30 -2.35
CA GLU A 92 3.81 14.85 -2.54
C GLU A 92 3.97 14.10 -1.21
N GLN A 93 3.44 12.88 -1.16
CA GLN A 93 3.71 12.00 -0.02
C GLN A 93 5.19 11.57 -0.05
N PRO A 94 5.94 11.75 1.05
CA PRO A 94 7.34 11.35 1.12
C PRO A 94 7.45 9.83 0.96
N LEU A 95 8.51 9.39 0.28
CA LEU A 95 8.73 7.98 -0.07
C LEU A 95 8.59 7.03 1.13
N ALA A 96 9.14 7.39 2.28
CA ALA A 96 9.10 6.55 3.48
C ALA A 96 7.69 6.29 4.04
N LYS A 97 6.72 7.17 3.75
CA LYS A 97 5.33 7.02 4.19
C LYS A 97 4.45 6.32 3.17
N ARG A 98 4.97 6.03 1.97
CA ARG A 98 4.21 5.30 0.96
C ARG A 98 4.02 3.87 1.42
N GLU A 99 2.80 3.36 1.28
CA GLU A 99 2.43 2.01 1.76
C GLU A 99 3.31 0.93 1.14
N GLU A 100 3.63 1.09 -0.14
CA GLU A 100 4.55 0.22 -0.88
C GLU A 100 5.91 0.05 -0.19
N VAL A 101 6.39 1.09 0.49
CA VAL A 101 7.72 1.11 1.13
C VAL A 101 7.66 0.50 2.53
N TYR A 102 6.75 0.96 3.39
CA TYR A 102 6.73 0.49 4.78
C TYR A 102 6.04 -0.87 4.95
N ASN A 103 5.06 -1.21 4.13
CA ASN A 103 4.38 -2.52 4.14
C ASN A 103 5.02 -3.53 3.18
N TRP A 104 6.28 -3.33 2.80
CA TRP A 104 6.98 -4.22 1.87
C TRP A 104 7.00 -5.68 2.34
N TYR A 105 7.26 -5.91 3.63
CA TYR A 105 7.24 -7.25 4.21
C TYR A 105 5.92 -7.53 4.91
N PRO A 106 5.29 -8.70 4.66
CA PRO A 106 4.14 -9.11 5.45
C PRO A 106 4.55 -9.31 6.92
N PRO A 107 3.63 -9.12 7.88
CA PRO A 107 3.93 -9.24 9.30
C PRO A 107 4.16 -10.70 9.71
N HIS A 108 5.35 -11.25 9.42
CA HIS A 108 5.66 -12.67 9.55
C HIS A 108 5.46 -13.22 10.97
N ASN A 109 5.76 -12.41 11.99
CA ASN A 109 5.59 -12.81 13.39
C ASN A 109 4.13 -13.13 13.74
N THR A 110 3.18 -12.42 13.13
CA THR A 110 1.74 -12.64 13.37
C THR A 110 1.31 -13.99 12.80
N TYR A 111 1.67 -14.28 11.55
CA TYR A 111 1.40 -15.56 10.89
C TYR A 111 2.06 -16.72 11.63
N TYR A 112 3.34 -16.59 11.99
CA TYR A 112 4.06 -17.62 12.72
C TYR A 112 3.40 -17.93 14.07
N ALA A 113 3.05 -16.89 14.85
CA ALA A 113 2.40 -17.07 16.14
C ALA A 113 0.99 -17.65 16.00
N LEU A 114 0.22 -17.21 15.00
CA LEU A 114 -1.12 -17.71 14.70
C LEU A 114 -1.08 -19.20 14.38
N MET A 115 -0.26 -19.61 13.40
CA MET A 115 -0.17 -21.00 12.95
C MET A 115 0.36 -21.93 14.06
N LYS A 116 1.30 -21.43 14.88
CA LYS A 116 1.79 -22.15 16.05
C LYS A 116 0.70 -22.38 17.09
N LYS A 117 -0.16 -21.39 17.37
CA LYS A 117 -1.30 -21.55 18.28
C LYS A 117 -2.33 -22.53 17.72
N LEU A 118 -2.64 -22.44 16.43
CA LEU A 118 -3.55 -23.36 15.75
C LEU A 118 -3.04 -24.80 15.81
N ARG A 119 -1.73 -25.02 15.69
CA ARG A 119 -1.08 -26.33 15.90
C ARG A 119 -1.32 -26.85 17.33
N TYR A 120 -1.16 -26.01 18.34
CA TYR A 120 -1.38 -26.42 19.73
C TYR A 120 -2.83 -26.78 20.05
N PHE A 121 -3.78 -26.13 19.37
CA PHE A 121 -5.18 -26.49 19.48
C PHE A 121 -5.58 -27.69 18.62
N GLY A 122 -4.68 -28.21 17.77
CA GLY A 122 -4.93 -29.33 16.87
C GLY A 122 -5.76 -28.98 15.62
N LEU A 123 -6.02 -27.70 15.36
CA LEU A 123 -6.75 -27.26 14.15
C LEU A 123 -5.87 -27.22 12.90
N TYR A 124 -4.56 -27.07 13.09
CA TYR A 124 -3.59 -26.99 12.00
C TYR A 124 -2.47 -28.02 12.16
N ARG A 125 -2.16 -28.74 11.09
CA ARG A 125 -1.06 -29.70 11.05
C ARG A 125 0.13 -29.10 10.30
N ASP A 126 1.24 -28.90 11.01
CA ASP A 126 2.48 -28.35 10.47
C ASP A 126 3.53 -29.47 10.28
N GLU A 127 3.57 -30.04 9.08
CA GLU A 127 4.48 -31.14 8.73
C GLU A 127 5.96 -30.74 8.84
N HIS A 128 6.26 -29.47 8.55
CA HIS A 128 7.63 -28.96 8.62
C HIS A 128 8.12 -28.95 10.07
N GLN A 129 7.27 -28.50 10.99
CA GLN A 129 7.61 -28.48 12.41
C GLN A 129 7.65 -29.90 13.00
N ASP A 130 6.76 -30.82 12.57
CA ASP A 130 6.80 -32.23 12.97
C ASP A 130 8.13 -32.88 12.58
N PHE A 131 8.57 -32.68 11.35
CA PHE A 131 9.85 -33.20 10.87
C PHE A 131 11.03 -32.66 11.68
N ARG A 132 11.02 -31.35 11.99
CA ARG A 132 12.07 -30.72 12.81
C ARG A 132 12.11 -31.26 14.23
N GLU A 133 10.96 -31.56 14.82
CA GLU A 133 10.84 -32.13 16.17
C GLU A 133 11.35 -33.57 16.20
N GLU A 134 11.00 -34.37 15.20
CA GLU A 134 11.48 -35.76 15.09
C GLU A 134 13.00 -35.81 14.86
N MET A 135 13.52 -34.97 13.97
CA MET A 135 14.97 -34.86 13.78
C MET A 135 15.69 -34.39 15.04
N ARG A 136 15.06 -33.54 15.85
CA ARG A 136 15.61 -33.12 17.14
C ARG A 136 15.63 -34.30 18.13
N ARG A 137 14.56 -35.09 18.20
CA ARG A 137 14.45 -36.28 19.06
C ARG A 137 15.57 -37.28 18.75
N LEU A 138 15.78 -37.60 17.47
CA LEU A 138 16.86 -38.49 17.04
C LEU A 138 18.26 -37.94 17.37
N LYS A 139 18.47 -36.63 17.24
CA LYS A 139 19.75 -35.99 17.62
C LYS A 139 20.01 -36.08 19.12
N LYS A 140 18.99 -35.98 19.97
CA LYS A 140 19.11 -36.17 21.42
C LYS A 140 19.53 -37.60 21.76
N LEU A 141 18.90 -38.60 21.14
CA LEU A 141 19.28 -40.01 21.31
C LEU A 141 20.73 -40.29 20.89
N ARG A 142 21.22 -39.59 19.87
CA ARG A 142 22.62 -39.66 19.43
C ARG A 142 23.60 -38.90 20.35
N GLY A 143 23.13 -38.26 21.42
CA GLY A 143 23.94 -37.40 22.29
C GLY A 143 24.40 -36.09 21.63
N LYS A 144 23.86 -35.74 20.46
CA LYS A 144 24.19 -34.52 19.71
C LYS A 144 23.15 -33.42 20.01
N GLU A 145 22.76 -33.30 21.27
CA GLU A 145 21.87 -32.22 21.70
C GLU A 145 22.63 -30.90 21.75
N LYS A 146 21.89 -29.79 21.58
CA LYS A 146 22.48 -28.46 21.77
C LYS A 146 22.84 -28.30 23.25
N PRO A 147 24.09 -27.95 23.59
CA PRO A 147 24.47 -27.74 24.98
C PRO A 147 23.65 -26.61 25.60
N LYS A 148 23.48 -26.64 26.93
CA LYS A 148 22.82 -25.55 27.64
C LYS A 148 23.59 -24.25 27.39
N LYS A 149 22.85 -23.14 27.30
CA LYS A 149 23.45 -21.82 27.08
C LYS A 149 24.44 -21.52 28.23
N GLY A 150 25.71 -21.32 27.88
CA GLY A 150 26.80 -21.10 28.85
C GLY A 150 27.73 -22.31 29.03
N GLU A 151 27.26 -23.54 28.80
CA GLU A 151 28.04 -24.79 28.89
C GLU A 151 28.65 -25.18 27.53
N GLY A 152 28.94 -24.20 26.70
CA GLY A 152 29.53 -24.44 25.39
C GLY A 152 30.94 -25.03 25.49
N LYS A 153 31.46 -25.56 24.39
CA LYS A 153 32.82 -26.11 24.30
C LYS A 153 33.91 -25.17 24.85
N ARG A 154 33.70 -23.85 24.72
CA ARG A 154 34.61 -22.81 25.24
C ARG A 154 34.65 -22.77 26.78
N ALA A 155 33.52 -23.00 27.45
CA ALA A 155 33.44 -22.98 28.91
C ALA A 155 34.11 -24.22 29.52
N LEU A 156 34.00 -25.37 28.86
CA LEU A 156 34.67 -26.61 29.27
C LEU A 156 36.20 -26.52 29.18
N LYS A 157 36.74 -25.73 28.26
CA LYS A 157 38.19 -25.53 28.07
C LYS A 157 38.82 -24.56 29.09
N LYS A 158 38.00 -23.78 29.81
CA LYS A 158 38.48 -22.76 30.77
C LYS A 158 38.61 -23.31 32.20
N LYS A 159 38.05 -24.49 32.48
CA LYS A 159 38.32 -25.26 33.70
C LYS A 159 39.60 -26.07 33.51
#